data_AF-A0A521ZJJ8-F1
#
_entry.id   AF-A0A521ZJJ8-F1
#
_cell.length_a   1.000
_cell.length_b   1.000
_cell.length_c   1.000
_cell.angle_alpha   90.00
_cell.angle_beta   90.00
_cell.angle_gamma   90.00
#
_symmetry.space_group_name_H-M   'P 1'
#
loop_
_entity.id
_entity.type
_entity.pdbx_description
1 polymer ?
#
loop_
_entity_poly.entity_id
_entity_poly.type
_entity_poly.pdbx_seq_one_letter_code
_entity_poly.pdbx_strand_id
1 'polypeptide(L)' 'RPAALAAGLAYAYLPVQGGYQSPEEIARCAELLKTLPRPLLMFCRSGARSSRLYMQAAALDQ' A
#
# COMPACT_ATOMS: atom_id res chain seq x y z
N ARG A 1 -12.39 -2.88 3.57
CA ARG A 1 -12.18 -4.19 4.22
C ARG A 1 -13.31 -5.19 3.93
N PRO A 2 -14.59 -5.01 4.34
CA PRO A 2 -15.60 -6.08 4.18
C PRO A 2 -15.84 -6.50 2.74
N ALA A 3 -15.92 -5.53 1.81
CA ALA A 3 -16.07 -5.82 0.38
C ALA A 3 -14.91 -6.64 -0.21
N ALA A 4 -13.66 -6.35 0.21
CA ALA A 4 -12.50 -7.09 -0.25
C ALA A 4 -12.52 -8.55 0.26
N LEU A 5 -12.84 -8.73 1.54
CA LEU A 5 -12.94 -10.08 2.13
C LEU A 5 -14.10 -10.88 1.52
N ALA A 6 -15.26 -10.24 1.29
CA ALA A 6 -16.41 -10.88 0.63
C ALA A 6 -16.09 -11.29 -0.82
N ALA A 7 -15.18 -10.57 -1.48
CA ALA A 7 -14.66 -10.93 -2.80
C ALA A 7 -13.50 -11.95 -2.77
N GLY A 8 -13.17 -12.51 -1.60
CA GLY A 8 -12.09 -13.47 -1.44
C GLY A 8 -10.68 -12.88 -1.54
N LEU A 9 -10.53 -11.56 -1.43
CA LEU A 9 -9.25 -10.87 -1.54
C LEU A 9 -8.55 -10.76 -0.18
N ALA A 10 -7.23 -10.93 -0.19
CA ALA A 10 -6.38 -10.48 0.91
C ALA A 10 -6.49 -8.96 1.07
N TYR A 11 -6.46 -8.46 2.31
CA TYR A 11 -6.63 -7.04 2.59
C TYR A 11 -5.64 -6.55 3.65
N ALA A 12 -4.86 -5.52 3.30
CA ALA A 12 -4.02 -4.79 4.23
C ALA A 12 -4.53 -3.36 4.40
N TYR A 13 -4.45 -2.83 5.62
CA TYR A 13 -4.77 -1.45 5.93
C TYR A 13 -3.51 -0.71 6.41
N LEU A 14 -3.06 0.25 5.63
CA LEU A 14 -1.93 1.11 5.95
C LEU A 14 -2.40 2.57 5.93
N PRO A 15 -2.88 3.11 7.07
CA PRO A 15 -3.28 4.51 7.15
C PRO A 15 -2.04 5.41 7.11
N VAL A 16 -2.05 6.40 6.21
CA VAL A 16 -0.99 7.40 6.07
C VAL A 16 -1.58 8.78 5.83
N GLN A 17 -0.81 9.81 6.20
CA GLN A 17 -1.19 11.21 6.00
C GLN A 17 -1.15 11.62 4.53
N GLY A 18 -1.80 12.75 4.19
CA GLY A 18 -1.87 13.26 2.82
C GLY A 18 -0.55 13.76 2.27
N GLY A 19 0.09 14.67 3.01
CA GLY A 19 1.27 15.41 2.55
C GLY A 19 2.61 14.72 2.81
N TYR A 20 2.63 13.69 3.65
CA TYR A 20 3.86 13.04 4.09
C TYR A 20 3.60 11.56 4.41
N GLN A 21 4.59 10.72 4.07
CA GLN A 21 4.68 9.32 4.48
C GLN A 21 6.02 9.13 5.21
N SER A 22 5.99 8.59 6.41
CA SER A 22 7.21 8.39 7.20
C SER A 22 8.07 7.25 6.64
N PRO A 23 9.38 7.21 6.94
CA PRO A 23 10.23 6.08 6.57
C PRO A 23 9.67 4.72 7.00
N GLU A 24 9.06 4.66 8.19
CA GLU A 24 8.43 3.45 8.72
C GLU A 24 7.17 3.06 7.92
N GLU A 25 6.37 4.03 7.49
CA GLU A 25 5.21 3.78 6.61
C GLU A 25 5.65 3.28 5.24
N ILE A 26 6.72 3.83 4.68
CA ILE A 26 7.32 3.39 3.41
C ILE A 26 7.85 1.96 3.53
N ALA A 27 8.61 1.66 4.58
CA ALA A 27 9.12 0.32 4.85
C ALA A 27 7.97 -0.70 5.04
N ARG A 28 6.92 -0.35 5.80
CA ARG A 28 5.74 -1.20 5.93
C ARG A 28 5.04 -1.44 4.59
N CYS A 29 4.99 -0.44 3.71
CA CYS A 29 4.45 -0.62 2.37
C CYS A 29 5.32 -1.59 1.55
N ALA A 30 6.65 -1.49 1.61
CA ALA A 30 7.54 -2.40 0.90
C ALA A 30 7.33 -3.86 1.33
N GLU A 31 7.20 -4.10 2.65
CA GLU A 31 6.91 -5.45 3.16
C GLU A 31 5.55 -5.98 2.70
N LEU A 32 4.53 -5.12 2.63
CA LEU A 32 3.23 -5.51 2.06
C LEU A 32 3.32 -5.83 0.56
N LEU A 33 4.14 -5.12 -0.21
CA LEU A 33 4.36 -5.41 -1.64
C LEU A 33 5.05 -6.77 -1.85
N LYS A 34 5.89 -7.21 -0.93
CA LYS A 34 6.55 -8.53 -0.97
C LYS A 34 5.62 -9.67 -0.55
N THR A 35 4.79 -9.43 0.46
CA THR A 35 4.04 -10.50 1.15
C THR A 35 2.63 -10.73 0.61
N LEU A 36 2.00 -9.73 0.00
CA LEU A 36 0.63 -9.86 -0.51
C LEU A 36 0.57 -10.57 -1.88
N PRO A 37 -0.47 -11.38 -2.14
CA PRO A 37 -0.61 -12.14 -3.38
C PRO A 37 -0.81 -11.23 -4.60
N ARG A 38 -0.22 -11.60 -5.75
CA ARG A 38 -0.37 -10.86 -7.01
C ARG A 38 -1.61 -11.34 -7.79
N PRO A 39 -2.28 -10.47 -8.57
CA PRO A 39 -2.04 -9.03 -8.75
C PRO A 39 -2.49 -8.17 -7.54
N LEU A 40 -1.88 -7.00 -7.36
CA LEU A 40 -2.17 -6.08 -6.24
C LEU A 40 -2.92 -4.81 -6.70
N LEU A 41 -3.88 -4.39 -5.89
CA LEU A 41 -4.54 -3.09 -5.99
C LEU A 41 -4.24 -2.25 -4.75
N MET A 42 -3.63 -1.08 -4.95
CA MET A 42 -3.39 -0.09 -3.90
C MET A 42 -4.14 1.19 -4.22
N PHE A 43 -4.94 1.69 -3.29
CA PHE A 43 -5.79 2.86 -3.53
C PHE A 43 -5.87 3.80 -2.31
N CYS A 44 -6.25 5.04 -2.58
CA CYS A 44 -6.65 6.01 -1.57
C CYS A 44 -7.88 6.79 -2.08
N ARG A 45 -8.11 8.03 -1.64
CA ARG A 45 -9.24 8.85 -2.13
C ARG A 45 -9.09 9.28 -3.60
N SER A 46 -7.89 9.73 -4.00
CA SER A 46 -7.63 10.31 -5.34
C SER A 46 -6.48 9.63 -6.09
N GLY A 47 -5.93 8.54 -5.56
CA GLY A 47 -4.74 7.86 -6.10
C GLY A 47 -3.39 8.50 -5.76
N ALA A 48 -3.34 9.78 -5.38
CA ALA A 48 -2.08 10.49 -5.15
C ALA A 48 -1.22 9.89 -4.02
N ARG A 49 -1.82 9.54 -2.86
CA ARG A 49 -1.09 8.94 -1.73
C ARG A 49 -0.56 7.55 -2.07
N SER A 50 -1.42 6.70 -2.64
CA SER A 50 -1.05 5.33 -2.98
C SER A 50 0.06 5.30 -4.03
N SER A 51 0.00 6.18 -5.04
CA SER A 51 1.05 6.25 -6.06
C SER A 51 2.40 6.69 -5.50
N ARG A 52 2.43 7.76 -4.67
CA ARG A 52 3.67 8.24 -4.03
C ARG A 52 4.28 7.18 -3.11
N LEU A 53 3.47 6.61 -2.22
CA LEU A 53 3.91 5.59 -1.28
C LEU A 53 4.41 4.34 -2.01
N TYR A 54 3.74 3.90 -3.08
CA TYR A 54 4.20 2.80 -3.93
C TYR A 54 5.58 3.09 -4.55
N MET A 55 5.76 4.28 -5.14
CA MET A 55 7.04 4.65 -5.77
C MET A 55 8.20 4.67 -4.75
N GLN A 56 7.97 5.21 -3.56
CA GLN A 56 8.97 5.23 -2.49
C GLN A 56 9.29 3.83 -1.97
N ALA A 57 8.26 3.00 -1.76
CA ALA A 57 8.42 1.64 -1.27
C ALA A 57 9.14 0.75 -2.30
N ALA A 58 8.77 0.84 -3.58
CA ALA A 58 9.40 0.08 -4.66
C ALA A 58 10.87 0.48 -4.88
N ALA A 59 11.27 1.68 -4.49
CA ALA A 59 12.66 2.13 -4.53
C ALA A 59 13.52 1.58 -3.38
N LEU A 60 12.93 1.01 -2.31
CA LEU A 60 13.71 0.38 -1.23
C LEU A 60 14.27 -0.99 -1.62
N ASP A 61 13.70 -1.63 -2.63
CA ASP A 61 14.09 -2.96 -3.12
C ASP A 61 14.92 -2.89 -4.43
N GLN A 62 15.30 -1.68 -4.85
CA GLN A 62 16.25 -1.43 -5.94
C GLN A 62 17.67 -1.29 -5.38
#